data_AF-A0A847MVX3-F1
#
_entry.id   AF-A0A847MVX3-F1
#
_cell.length_a   1.000
_cell.length_b   1.000
_cell.length_c   1.000
_cell.angle_alpha   90.00
_cell.angle_beta   90.00
_cell.angle_gamma   90.00
#
_symmetry.space_group_name_H-M   'P 1'
#
loop_
_entity.id
_entity.type
_entity.pdbx_description
1 polymer ?
#
loop_
_entity_poly.entity_id
_entity_poly.type
_entity_poly.pdbx_seq_one_letter_code
_entity_poly.pdbx_strand_id
1 'polypeptide(L)'
;MSKADPGFFAMFKESMAGSRALQDAPDGVKDLFKGGGFPTPPTGLSKEEVNGKILAEITSAMGIIRAKAPAEADAYKQVILSACDAVANADDGVAPEEQAAIDQVRAALGA
;
A
#
# COMPACT_ATOMS: atom_id res chain seq x y z
N MET A 1 -28.10 -3.44 5.25
CA MET A 1 -27.06 -4.01 6.14
C MET A 1 -26.02 -4.59 5.20
N SER A 2 -24.78 -4.12 4.98
CA SER A 2 -23.87 -3.29 5.77
C SER A 2 -23.44 -2.03 5.02
N LYS A 3 -23.29 -0.94 5.76
CA LYS A 3 -22.47 0.20 5.34
C LYS A 3 -21.02 -0.28 5.35
N ALA A 4 -20.43 -0.31 4.16
CA ALA A 4 -19.00 -0.19 3.90
C ALA A 4 -18.09 -0.53 5.09
N ASP A 5 -17.78 -1.82 5.29
CA ASP A 5 -16.48 -2.15 5.85
C ASP A 5 -15.45 -1.64 4.83
N PRO A 6 -14.62 -0.64 5.17
CA PRO A 6 -13.52 -0.24 4.32
C PRO A 6 -12.54 -1.41 4.30
N GLY A 7 -12.71 -2.35 3.36
CA GLY A 7 -11.84 -3.54 3.30
C GLY A 7 -10.36 -3.15 3.25
N PHE A 8 -9.46 -4.05 3.66
CA PHE A 8 -8.01 -3.86 3.81
C PHE A 8 -7.38 -2.67 3.08
N PHE A 9 -7.55 -2.56 1.76
CA PHE A 9 -6.91 -1.53 0.95
C PHE A 9 -7.41 -0.09 1.19
N ALA A 10 -8.66 0.07 1.62
CA ALA A 10 -9.18 1.36 2.06
C ALA A 10 -8.49 1.79 3.36
N MET A 11 -8.45 0.90 4.36
CA MET A 11 -7.70 1.10 5.61
C MET A 11 -6.20 1.30 5.35
N PHE A 12 -5.62 0.56 4.41
CA PHE A 12 -4.22 0.69 3.99
C PHE A 12 -3.94 2.07 3.41
N LYS A 13 -4.83 2.59 2.56
CA LYS A 13 -4.69 3.94 2.00
C LYS A 13 -4.81 5.02 3.08
N GLU A 14 -5.75 4.86 4.01
CA GLU A 14 -5.90 5.76 5.16
C GLU A 14 -4.68 5.70 6.09
N SER A 15 -4.20 4.49 6.38
CA SER A 15 -3.00 4.20 7.15
C SER A 15 -1.76 4.84 6.51
N MET A 16 -1.59 4.71 5.20
CA MET A 16 -0.52 5.36 4.44
C MET A 16 -0.57 6.88 4.55
N ALA A 17 -1.75 7.48 4.33
CA ALA A 17 -1.96 8.92 4.40
C ALA A 17 -1.67 9.49 5.79
N GLY A 18 -1.91 8.71 6.85
CA GLY A 18 -1.58 9.03 8.23
C GLY A 18 -0.20 8.55 8.70
N SER A 19 0.53 7.77 7.90
CA SER A 19 1.73 7.07 8.40
C SER A 19 2.89 8.04 8.62
N ARG A 20 3.52 7.90 9.80
CA ARG A 20 4.79 8.57 10.12
C ARG A 20 5.88 8.23 9.10
N ALA A 21 5.88 6.99 8.61
CA ALA A 21 6.82 6.54 7.59
C ALA A 21 6.71 7.37 6.29
N LEU A 22 5.49 7.66 5.81
CA LEU A 22 5.31 8.54 4.64
C LEU A 22 5.71 9.99 4.96
N GLN A 23 5.51 10.46 6.19
CA GLN A 23 5.94 11.79 6.63
C GLN A 23 7.47 11.94 6.71
N ASP A 24 8.18 10.89 7.12
CA ASP A 24 9.64 10.83 7.20
C ASP A 24 10.30 10.41 5.86
N ALA A 25 9.53 9.93 4.89
CA ALA A 25 10.04 9.56 3.58
C ALA A 25 10.67 10.75 2.83
N PRO A 26 11.69 10.51 1.98
CA PRO A 26 12.27 11.55 1.14
C PRO A 26 11.22 12.15 0.19
N ASP A 27 11.42 13.41 -0.21
CA ASP A 27 10.45 14.13 -1.06
C ASP A 27 10.16 13.43 -2.39
N GLY A 28 11.15 12.74 -2.98
CA GLY A 28 10.95 11.93 -4.19
C GLY A 28 9.93 10.80 -4.00
N VAL A 29 9.97 10.14 -2.84
CA VAL A 29 9.00 9.10 -2.46
C VAL A 29 7.63 9.71 -2.18
N LYS A 30 7.58 10.85 -1.47
CA LYS A 30 6.32 11.57 -1.23
C LYS A 30 5.67 12.03 -2.53
N ASP A 31 6.45 12.49 -3.50
CA ASP A 31 5.96 12.98 -4.79
C ASP A 31 5.40 11.83 -5.64
N LEU A 32 6.02 10.65 -5.61
CA LEU A 32 5.48 9.42 -6.19
C LEU A 32 4.08 9.08 -5.65
N PHE A 33 3.88 9.20 -4.34
CA PHE A 33 2.58 8.95 -3.71
C PHE A 33 1.56 10.06 -3.97
N LYS A 34 1.99 11.33 -4.06
CA LYS A 34 1.11 12.49 -4.35
C LYS A 34 0.73 12.60 -5.83
N GLY A 35 1.63 12.23 -6.73
CA GLY A 35 1.51 12.43 -8.18
C GLY A 35 0.68 11.39 -8.91
N GLY A 36 0.26 10.32 -8.24
CA GLY A 36 -0.60 9.29 -8.87
C GLY A 36 -0.49 7.88 -8.28
N GLY A 37 0.42 7.63 -7.34
CA GLY A 37 0.75 6.28 -6.85
C GLY A 37 -0.37 5.50 -6.15
N PHE A 38 -1.55 6.09 -5.93
CA PHE A 38 -2.74 5.35 -5.49
C PHE A 38 -3.93 5.63 -6.39
N PRO A 39 -4.26 4.73 -7.34
CA PRO A 39 -5.51 4.86 -8.07
C PRO A 39 -6.66 4.92 -7.06
N THR A 40 -7.54 5.90 -7.21
CA THR A 40 -8.88 5.82 -6.65
C THR A 40 -9.53 4.61 -7.33
N PRO A 41 -9.87 3.54 -6.60
CA PRO A 41 -10.46 2.38 -7.25
C PRO A 41 -11.75 2.84 -7.93
N PRO A 42 -11.94 2.54 -9.24
CA PRO A 42 -13.18 2.87 -9.90
C PRO A 42 -14.34 2.24 -9.14
N THR A 43 -15.39 3.02 -8.93
CA THR A 43 -16.61 2.54 -8.30
C THR A 43 -17.16 1.38 -9.14
N GLY A 44 -17.23 0.18 -8.57
CA GLY A 44 -17.76 -1.02 -9.25
C GLY A 44 -16.75 -2.14 -9.49
N LEU A 45 -15.46 -1.98 -9.14
CA LEU A 45 -14.52 -3.10 -9.14
C LEU A 45 -14.75 -4.04 -7.96
N SER A 46 -14.60 -5.34 -8.21
CA SER A 46 -14.52 -6.36 -7.16
C SER A 46 -13.27 -6.18 -6.31
N LYS A 47 -13.31 -6.64 -5.05
CA LYS A 47 -12.16 -6.59 -4.12
C LYS A 47 -10.87 -7.14 -4.75
N GLU A 48 -10.96 -8.29 -5.42
CA GLU A 48 -9.82 -8.90 -6.12
C GLU A 48 -9.20 -8.02 -7.21
N GLU A 49 -10.03 -7.30 -7.99
CA GLU A 49 -9.52 -6.41 -9.04
C GLU A 49 -8.82 -5.18 -8.46
N VAL A 50 -9.33 -4.67 -7.34
CA VAL A 50 -8.67 -3.59 -6.59
C VAL A 50 -7.32 -4.07 -6.06
N ASN A 51 -7.28 -5.25 -5.45
CA ASN A 51 -6.05 -5.85 -4.92
C ASN A 51 -4.99 -6.02 -6.03
N GLY A 52 -5.38 -6.61 -7.16
CA GLY A 52 -4.49 -6.83 -8.30
C GLY A 52 -3.92 -5.52 -8.86
N LYS A 53 -4.74 -4.47 -8.95
CA LYS A 53 -4.27 -3.13 -9.40
C LYS A 53 -3.25 -2.53 -8.43
N ILE A 54 -3.50 -2.60 -7.13
CA ILE A 54 -2.60 -2.01 -6.13
C ILE A 54 -1.26 -2.77 -6.11
N LEU A 55 -1.28 -4.10 -6.21
CA LEU A 55 -0.06 -4.91 -6.30
C LEU A 55 0.76 -4.59 -7.56
N ALA A 56 0.10 -4.41 -8.70
CA ALA A 56 0.76 -4.03 -9.95
C ALA A 56 1.42 -2.65 -9.84
N GLU A 57 0.74 -1.68 -9.22
CA GLU A 57 1.28 -0.34 -8.97
C GLU A 57 2.48 -0.36 -8.03
N ILE A 58 2.41 -1.10 -6.91
CA ILE A 58 3.53 -1.24 -5.96
C ILE A 58 4.75 -1.85 -6.66
N THR A 59 4.53 -2.89 -7.48
CA THR A 59 5.59 -3.55 -8.26
C THR A 59 6.21 -2.58 -9.27
N SER A 60 5.38 -1.83 -9.98
CA SER A 60 5.80 -0.83 -10.98
C SER A 60 6.60 0.30 -10.32
N ALA A 61 6.09 0.87 -9.24
CA ALA A 61 6.76 1.90 -8.47
C ALA A 61 8.12 1.44 -7.94
N MET A 62 8.20 0.23 -7.36
CA MET A 62 9.48 -0.35 -6.94
C MET A 62 10.45 -0.55 -8.10
N GLY A 63 9.95 -0.95 -9.28
CA GLY A 63 10.78 -1.04 -10.49
C GLY A 63 11.35 0.31 -10.91
N ILE A 64 10.52 1.35 -10.91
CA ILE A 64 10.92 2.73 -11.24
C ILE A 64 11.92 3.27 -10.22
N ILE A 65 11.65 3.08 -8.93
CA ILE A 65 12.52 3.56 -7.84
C ILE A 65 13.86 2.82 -7.90
N ARG A 66 13.88 1.49 -8.05
CA ARG A 66 15.15 0.74 -8.21
C ARG A 66 15.96 1.22 -9.42
N ALA A 67 15.29 1.62 -10.50
CA ALA A 67 15.97 2.10 -11.71
C ALA A 67 16.46 3.55 -11.62
N LYS A 68 15.70 4.44 -10.97
CA LYS A 68 15.94 5.90 -10.98
C LYS A 68 16.49 6.45 -9.67
N ALA A 69 16.11 5.85 -8.55
CA ALA A 69 16.42 6.29 -7.20
C ALA A 69 16.63 5.09 -6.26
N PRO A 70 17.65 4.24 -6.50
CA PRO A 70 17.85 3.00 -5.72
C PRO A 70 18.06 3.26 -4.22
N ALA A 71 18.57 4.43 -3.84
CA ALA A 71 18.69 4.86 -2.44
C ALA A 71 17.34 5.06 -1.74
N GLU A 72 16.26 5.30 -2.50
CA GLU A 72 14.90 5.51 -1.99
C GLU A 72 14.08 4.20 -1.92
N ALA A 73 14.59 3.11 -2.50
CA ALA A 73 13.88 1.83 -2.57
C ALA A 73 13.58 1.24 -1.18
N ASP A 74 14.53 1.37 -0.25
CA ASP A 74 14.36 0.90 1.13
C ASP A 74 13.33 1.76 1.88
N ALA A 75 13.40 3.08 1.71
CA ALA A 75 12.43 4.00 2.31
C ALA A 75 11.01 3.73 1.80
N TYR A 76 10.82 3.53 0.48
CA TYR A 76 9.52 3.17 -0.09
C TYR A 76 9.00 1.85 0.47
N LYS A 77 9.86 0.82 0.54
CA LYS A 77 9.51 -0.48 1.13
C LYS A 77 9.05 -0.34 2.59
N GLN A 78 9.78 0.44 3.40
CA GLN A 78 9.43 0.68 4.80
C GLN A 78 8.07 1.37 4.96
N VAL A 79 7.74 2.34 4.09
CA VAL A 79 6.44 3.02 4.10
C VAL A 79 5.30 2.03 3.86
N ILE A 80 5.41 1.23 2.80
CA ILE A 80 4.38 0.25 2.43
C ILE A 80 4.22 -0.81 3.54
N LEU A 81 5.32 -1.33 4.08
CA LEU A 81 5.28 -2.32 5.16
C LEU A 81 4.66 -1.75 6.44
N SER A 82 5.01 -0.51 6.80
CA SER A 82 4.44 0.17 7.98
C SER A 82 2.94 0.36 7.85
N ALA A 83 2.45 0.66 6.64
CA ALA A 83 1.03 0.76 6.40
C ALA A 83 0.31 -0.59 6.50
N CYS A 84 0.89 -1.67 5.94
CA CYS A 84 0.35 -3.02 6.12
C CYS A 84 0.27 -3.42 7.60
N ASP A 85 1.31 -3.10 8.36
CA ASP A 85 1.38 -3.38 9.81
C ASP A 85 0.33 -2.56 10.58
N ALA A 86 0.17 -1.29 10.25
CA ALA A 86 -0.83 -0.44 10.89
C ALA A 86 -2.27 -0.86 10.57
N VAL A 87 -2.55 -1.41 9.37
CA VAL A 87 -3.86 -2.03 9.09
C VAL A 87 -4.04 -3.31 9.88
N ALA A 88 -2.98 -4.13 9.95
CA ALA A 88 -3.02 -5.38 10.70
C ALA A 88 -3.28 -5.19 12.20
N ASN A 89 -2.85 -4.05 12.76
CA ASN A 89 -3.07 -3.67 14.15
C ASN A 89 -4.33 -2.80 14.37
N ALA A 90 -5.05 -2.38 13.32
CA ALA A 90 -6.19 -1.48 13.43
C ALA A 90 -7.50 -2.18 13.84
N ASP A 91 -7.69 -3.42 13.40
CA ASP A 91 -8.74 -4.31 13.89
C ASP A 91 -8.15 -5.26 14.95
N ASP A 92 -8.99 -5.90 15.78
CA ASP A 92 -8.62 -6.81 16.89
C ASP A 92 -7.93 -8.12 16.41
N GLY A 93 -7.26 -8.06 15.26
CA GLY A 93 -6.65 -9.13 14.50
C GLY A 93 -6.80 -8.90 12.99
N VAL A 94 -5.93 -9.53 12.22
CA VAL A 94 -5.98 -9.53 10.75
C VAL A 94 -6.89 -10.65 10.29
N ALA A 95 -7.91 -10.37 9.47
CA ALA A 95 -8.66 -11.45 8.84
C ALA A 95 -7.74 -12.24 7.89
N PRO A 96 -7.96 -13.55 7.70
CA PRO A 96 -7.10 -14.38 6.83
C PRO A 96 -6.99 -13.84 5.40
N GLU A 97 -8.03 -13.18 4.90
CA GLU A 97 -8.05 -12.51 3.58
C GLU A 97 -7.12 -11.29 3.53
N GLU A 98 -7.03 -10.54 4.63
CA GLU A 98 -6.17 -9.37 4.76
C GLU A 98 -4.72 -9.79 4.95
N GLN A 99 -4.48 -10.88 5.71
CA GLN A 99 -3.16 -11.47 5.84
C GLN A 99 -2.62 -11.94 4.48
N ALA A 100 -3.47 -12.58 3.66
CA ALA A 100 -3.11 -12.94 2.30
C ALA A 100 -2.75 -11.72 1.43
N ALA A 101 -3.47 -10.61 1.59
CA ALA A 101 -3.16 -9.36 0.89
C ALA A 101 -1.82 -8.76 1.36
N ILE A 102 -1.53 -8.80 2.67
CA ILE A 102 -0.24 -8.36 3.23
C ILE A 102 0.91 -9.21 2.68
N ASP A 103 0.75 -10.53 2.63
CA ASP A 103 1.75 -11.44 2.07
C ASP A 103 2.00 -11.18 0.57
N GLN A 104 0.94 -10.89 -0.20
CA GLN A 104 1.08 -10.49 -1.60
C GLN A 104 1.84 -9.16 -1.77
N VAL A 105 1.56 -8.17 -0.92
CA VAL A 105 2.28 -6.88 -0.92
C VAL A 105 3.75 -7.09 -0.56
N ARG A 106 4.05 -7.91 0.46
CA ARG A 106 5.42 -8.27 0.84
C ARG A 106 6.17 -8.94 -0.31
N ALA A 107 5.53 -9.88 -0.99
CA ALA A 107 6.10 -10.54 -2.17
C ALA A 107 6.39 -9.54 -3.30
N ALA A 108 5.48 -8.59 -3.56
CA ALA A 108 5.68 -7.53 -4.57
C ALA A 108 6.87 -6.60 -4.25
N LEU A 109 7.14 -6.37 -2.97
CA LEU A 109 8.31 -5.58 -2.52
C LEU A 109 9.62 -6.39 -2.52
N GLY A 110 9.55 -7.73 -2.59
CA GLY A 110 10.67 -8.62 -2.29
C GLY A 110 11.07 -8.55 -0.81
N ALA A 111 10.08 -8.58 0.09
CA ALA A 111 10.24 -8.64 1.54
C ALA A 111 10.19 -10.07 2.06
#